data_AF-A0A257RAF6-F1
#
_entry.id   AF-A0A257RAF6-F1
#
_cell.length_a   1.000
_cell.length_b   1.000
_cell.length_c   1.000
_cell.angle_alpha   90.00
_cell.angle_beta   90.00
_cell.angle_gamma   90.00
#
_symmetry.space_group_name_H-M   'P 1'
#
loop_
_entity.id
_entity.type
_entity.pdbx_description
1 polymer ?
#
loop_
_entity_poly.entity_id
_entity_poly.type
_entity_poly.pdbx_seq_one_letter_code
_entity_poly.pdbx_strand_id
1 'polypeptide(L)'
;MTRVSGLGGPGGIGGTARGGTARPAGESFSLAAPAQHATAALAPVSIAALIGLQDEGGEARRQGAAKRAGERALGALAALQRAVLGGGAPDLDALARSAAEIELPADPALRAIVGAIRLRARVELARHGRL
;
A
#
# COMPACT_ATOMS: atom_id res chain seq x y z
N MET A 1 9.05 17.96 -32.56
CA MET A 1 8.63 16.56 -32.77
C MET A 1 9.87 15.69 -32.61
N THR A 2 10.00 14.96 -31.51
CA THR A 2 11.24 14.26 -31.16
C THR A 2 10.91 12.79 -30.89
N ARG A 3 11.32 11.91 -31.80
CA ARG A 3 11.19 10.45 -31.67
C ARG A 3 12.42 9.92 -30.96
N VAL A 4 12.23 9.11 -29.92
CA VAL A 4 13.31 8.35 -29.27
C VAL A 4 13.28 6.94 -29.84
N SER A 5 14.35 6.57 -30.55
CA SER A 5 14.57 5.23 -31.08
C SER A 5 15.14 4.32 -30.01
N GLY A 6 14.72 3.05 -30.06
CA GLY A 6 15.07 2.02 -29.09
C GLY A 6 16.52 1.57 -29.14
N LEU A 7 17.01 1.16 -27.97
CA LEU A 7 18.13 0.25 -27.79
C LEU A 7 17.49 -1.07 -27.32
N GLY A 8 17.69 -2.23 -27.95
CA GLY A 8 18.93 -2.76 -28.51
C GLY A 8 19.38 -3.88 -27.58
N GLY A 9 19.01 -5.12 -27.92
CA GLY A 9 19.23 -6.32 -27.10
C GLY A 9 20.70 -6.67 -26.90
N PRO A 10 21.02 -7.55 -25.94
CA PRO A 10 22.40 -7.89 -25.61
C PRO A 10 23.04 -8.75 -26.70
N GLY A 11 23.97 -8.14 -27.45
CA GLY A 11 24.89 -8.81 -28.36
C GLY A 11 26.02 -9.49 -27.58
N GLY A 12 26.28 -10.75 -27.91
CA GLY A 12 27.45 -11.49 -27.48
C GLY A 12 28.63 -11.31 -28.44
N ILE A 13 29.85 -11.32 -27.87
CA ILE A 13 31.16 -11.51 -28.52
C ILE A 13 32.17 -11.65 -27.37
N GLY A 14 33.11 -12.59 -27.30
CA GLY A 14 33.55 -13.65 -28.19
C GLY A 14 34.75 -14.35 -27.54
N GLY A 15 35.42 -15.24 -28.28
CA GLY A 15 36.72 -15.79 -27.87
C GLY A 15 36.96 -17.21 -28.35
N THR A 16 37.52 -17.34 -29.55
CA THR A 16 38.04 -18.60 -30.12
C THR A 16 39.42 -18.92 -29.56
N ALA A 17 39.66 -20.17 -29.14
CA ALA A 17 41.00 -20.77 -29.13
C ALA A 17 40.92 -22.27 -29.46
N ARG A 18 41.81 -22.72 -30.35
CA ARG A 18 41.90 -24.06 -30.93
C ARG A 18 43.17 -24.76 -30.40
N GLY A 19 43.09 -26.07 -30.15
CA GLY A 19 44.22 -26.99 -29.90
C GLY A 19 44.03 -27.77 -28.59
N GLY A 20 44.19 -29.10 -28.51
CA GLY A 20 44.53 -30.15 -29.46
C GLY A 20 44.65 -31.49 -28.71
N THR A 21 44.78 -32.58 -29.47
CA THR A 21 45.18 -33.96 -29.10
C THR A 21 44.13 -34.93 -28.51
N ALA A 22 44.30 -36.21 -28.89
CA ALA A 22 43.32 -37.29 -28.88
C ALA A 22 43.54 -38.33 -27.76
N ARG A 23 42.40 -38.87 -27.27
CA ARG A 23 42.01 -40.14 -26.57
C ARG A 23 43.09 -41.11 -26.00
N PRO A 24 42.79 -41.83 -24.88
CA PRO A 24 41.84 -42.97 -24.89
C PRO A 24 40.88 -43.02 -23.67
N ALA A 25 39.60 -43.35 -23.86
CA ALA A 25 38.94 -44.60 -23.41
C ALA A 25 38.91 -44.85 -21.89
N GLY A 26 37.70 -44.75 -21.30
CA GLY A 26 37.36 -45.41 -20.04
C GLY A 26 36.68 -44.55 -18.97
N GLU A 27 35.43 -44.12 -19.20
CA GLU A 27 34.55 -43.71 -18.10
C GLU A 27 33.22 -44.44 -18.24
N SER A 28 33.02 -45.40 -17.33
CA SER A 28 31.77 -46.10 -17.11
C SER A 28 30.69 -45.10 -16.71
N PHE A 29 29.61 -45.04 -17.48
CA PHE A 29 28.43 -44.27 -17.11
C PHE A 29 27.75 -44.95 -15.91
N SER A 30 27.88 -44.35 -14.72
CA SER A 30 27.10 -44.73 -13.55
C SER A 30 25.81 -43.92 -13.54
N LEU A 31 24.67 -44.59 -13.62
CA LEU A 31 23.38 -43.99 -13.30
C LEU A 31 23.34 -43.79 -11.77
N ALA A 32 23.44 -42.54 -11.32
CA ALA A 32 23.13 -42.21 -9.94
C ALA A 32 21.69 -42.67 -9.65
N ALA A 33 21.53 -43.50 -8.61
CA ALA A 33 20.23 -43.94 -8.15
C ALA A 33 19.33 -42.71 -7.91
N PRO A 34 18.03 -42.76 -8.22
CA PRO A 34 17.15 -41.62 -8.04
C PRO A 34 17.20 -41.20 -6.57
N ALA A 35 17.66 -39.98 -6.32
CA ALA A 35 17.55 -39.37 -5.01
C ALA A 35 16.07 -39.42 -4.62
N GLN A 36 15.77 -40.15 -3.56
CA GLN A 36 14.45 -40.17 -2.95
C GLN A 36 14.15 -38.71 -2.58
N HIS A 37 13.27 -38.08 -3.35
CA HIS A 37 12.79 -36.76 -3.01
C HIS A 37 11.99 -36.94 -1.73
N ALA A 38 12.57 -36.50 -0.61
CA ALA A 38 11.82 -36.38 0.62
C ALA A 38 10.61 -35.51 0.31
N THR A 39 9.42 -36.12 0.35
CA THR A 39 8.16 -35.40 0.30
C THR A 39 8.12 -34.53 1.56
N ALA A 40 8.53 -33.27 1.42
CA ALA A 40 8.41 -32.30 2.50
C ALA A 40 6.94 -32.28 2.90
N ALA A 41 6.66 -32.68 4.14
CA ALA A 41 5.32 -32.61 4.68
C ALA A 41 4.86 -31.15 4.60
N LEU A 42 3.81 -30.90 3.81
CA LEU A 42 3.16 -29.59 3.77
C LEU A 42 2.61 -29.34 5.16
N ALA A 43 3.19 -28.36 5.87
CA ALA A 43 2.68 -27.95 7.16
C ALA A 43 1.21 -27.53 7.00
N PRO A 44 0.31 -27.95 7.89
CA PRO A 44 -1.09 -27.59 7.81
C PRO A 44 -1.21 -26.06 7.90
N VAL A 45 -1.68 -25.44 6.82
CA VAL A 45 -1.98 -24.01 6.80
C VAL A 45 -3.14 -23.79 7.78
N SER A 46 -2.90 -23.02 8.83
CA SER A 46 -3.96 -22.69 9.78
C SER A 46 -4.98 -21.78 9.12
N ILE A 47 -6.26 -21.97 9.45
CA ILE A 47 -7.35 -21.09 8.99
C ILE A 47 -7.05 -19.63 9.39
N ALA A 48 -6.40 -19.41 10.53
CA ALA A 48 -5.95 -18.08 10.97
C ALA A 48 -4.93 -17.45 10.00
N ALA A 49 -4.00 -18.24 9.43
CA ALA A 49 -3.06 -17.74 8.42
C ALA A 49 -3.78 -17.35 7.11
N LEU A 50 -4.83 -18.08 6.72
CA LEU A 50 -5.65 -17.72 5.56
C LEU A 50 -6.51 -16.47 5.81
N ILE A 51 -7.03 -16.27 7.02
CA ILE A 51 -7.76 -15.06 7.41
C ILE A 51 -6.82 -13.86 7.47
N GLY A 52 -5.60 -14.03 8.00
CA GLY A 52 -4.57 -12.98 8.00
C GLY A 52 -4.21 -12.51 6.59
N LEU A 53 -4.11 -13.45 5.63
CA LEU A 53 -3.86 -13.12 4.23
C LEU A 53 -5.02 -12.34 3.57
N GLN A 54 -6.26 -12.55 4.02
CA GLN A 54 -7.42 -11.76 3.57
C GLN A 54 -7.42 -10.32 4.13
N ASP A 55 -6.70 -10.06 5.23
CA ASP A 55 -6.59 -8.73 5.83
C ASP A 55 -5.55 -7.83 5.13
N GLU A 56 -4.82 -8.33 4.12
CA GLU A 56 -3.92 -7.49 3.29
C GLU A 56 -4.68 -6.34 2.59
N GLY A 57 -5.99 -6.49 2.37
CA GLY A 57 -6.87 -5.40 1.89
C GLY A 57 -7.48 -4.53 2.99
N GLY A 58 -7.32 -4.87 4.26
CA GLY A 58 -7.89 -4.16 5.41
C GLY A 58 -7.22 -2.81 5.64
N GLU A 59 -5.89 -2.77 5.57
CA GLU A 59 -5.13 -1.55 5.80
C GLU A 59 -5.38 -0.49 4.71
N ALA A 60 -5.34 -0.89 3.43
CA ALA A 60 -5.68 0.01 2.33
C ALA A 60 -7.14 0.52 2.42
N ARG A 61 -8.08 -0.32 2.86
CA ARG A 61 -9.47 0.09 3.10
C ARG A 61 -9.58 1.10 4.25
N ARG A 62 -8.89 0.86 5.37
CA ARG A 62 -8.83 1.78 6.53
C ARG A 62 -8.22 3.12 6.13
N GLN A 63 -7.13 3.13 5.38
CA GLN A 63 -6.51 4.35 4.85
C GLN A 63 -7.46 5.11 3.91
N GLY A 64 -8.12 4.40 2.99
CA GLY A 64 -9.13 4.98 2.11
C GLY A 64 -10.33 5.56 2.89
N ALA A 65 -10.77 4.89 3.95
CA ALA A 65 -11.84 5.38 4.82
C ALA A 65 -11.42 6.65 5.58
N ALA A 66 -10.23 6.66 6.18
CA ALA A 66 -9.68 7.83 6.87
C ALA A 66 -9.55 9.03 5.93
N LYS A 67 -9.09 8.81 4.68
CA LYS A 67 -9.03 9.87 3.66
C LYS A 67 -10.41 10.46 3.36
N ARG A 68 -11.40 9.62 3.07
CA ARG A 68 -12.78 10.07 2.78
C ARG A 68 -13.42 10.78 3.97
N ALA A 69 -13.17 10.31 5.19
CA ALA A 69 -13.64 10.98 6.40
C ALA A 69 -13.01 12.37 6.54
N GLY A 70 -11.69 12.49 6.32
CA GLY A 70 -10.98 13.77 6.30
C GLY A 70 -11.52 14.75 5.26
N GLU A 71 -11.78 14.27 4.03
CA GLU A 71 -12.37 15.08 2.95
C GLU A 71 -13.78 15.61 3.32
N ARG A 72 -14.62 14.77 3.94
CA ARG A 72 -15.95 15.19 4.43
C ARG A 72 -15.83 16.27 5.50
N ALA A 73 -14.92 16.10 6.46
CA ALA A 73 -14.69 17.10 7.51
C ALA A 73 -14.13 18.42 6.96
N LEU A 74 -13.24 18.37 5.96
CA LEU A 74 -12.78 19.57 5.24
C LEU A 74 -13.94 20.28 4.53
N GLY A 75 -14.84 19.52 3.88
CA GLY A 75 -16.05 20.07 3.27
C GLY A 75 -16.94 20.78 4.27
N ALA A 76 -17.15 20.18 5.45
CA ALA A 76 -17.94 20.77 6.53
C ALA A 76 -17.28 22.04 7.11
N LEU A 77 -15.95 22.04 7.31
CA LEU A 77 -15.19 23.22 7.72
C LEU A 77 -15.29 24.36 6.70
N ALA A 78 -15.18 24.05 5.40
CA ALA A 78 -15.33 25.03 4.34
C ALA A 78 -16.76 25.59 4.26
N ALA A 79 -17.78 24.76 4.51
CA ALA A 79 -19.16 25.21 4.63
C ALA A 79 -19.36 26.15 5.83
N LEU A 80 -18.79 25.81 6.99
CA LEU A 80 -18.79 26.67 8.18
C LEU A 80 -18.13 28.02 7.87
N GLN A 81 -16.95 28.03 7.26
CA GLN A 81 -16.23 29.26 6.93
C GLN A 81 -17.07 30.16 6.00
N ARG A 82 -17.70 29.58 4.97
CA ARG A 82 -18.59 30.33 4.06
C ARG A 82 -19.80 30.90 4.79
N ALA A 83 -20.43 30.13 5.68
CA ALA A 83 -21.56 30.61 6.46
C ALA A 83 -21.16 31.78 7.36
N VAL A 84 -20.06 31.67 8.10
CA VAL A 84 -19.57 32.74 8.99
C VAL A 84 -19.24 34.02 8.19
N LEU A 85 -18.52 33.89 7.07
CA LEU A 85 -18.17 35.05 6.25
C LEU A 85 -19.39 35.67 5.54
N GLY A 86 -20.40 34.86 5.23
CA GLY A 86 -21.67 35.32 4.66
C GLY A 86 -22.67 35.83 5.69
N GLY A 87 -22.36 35.80 6.99
CA GLY A 87 -23.29 36.17 8.06
C GLY A 87 -24.44 35.18 8.29
N GLY A 88 -24.33 33.96 7.77
CA GLY A 88 -25.31 32.88 7.93
C GLY A 88 -25.02 31.99 9.15
N ALA A 89 -26.00 31.14 9.49
CA ALA A 89 -25.84 30.14 10.55
C ALA A 89 -25.12 28.89 10.00
N PRO A 90 -23.98 28.47 10.56
CA PRO A 90 -23.28 27.26 10.14
C PRO A 90 -23.98 25.98 10.63
N ASP A 91 -23.94 24.91 9.84
CA ASP A 91 -24.38 23.57 10.24
C ASP A 91 -23.29 22.88 11.09
N LEU A 92 -23.36 23.09 12.40
CA LEU A 92 -22.43 22.52 13.36
C LEU A 92 -22.63 21.01 13.56
N ASP A 93 -23.83 20.50 13.29
CA ASP A 93 -24.15 19.07 13.41
C ASP A 93 -23.50 18.26 12.29
N ALA A 94 -23.43 18.79 11.07
CA ALA A 94 -22.65 18.21 9.99
C ALA A 94 -21.14 18.18 10.32
N LEU A 95 -20.61 19.24 10.92
CA LEU A 95 -19.20 19.28 11.35
C LEU A 95 -18.92 18.26 12.47
N ALA A 96 -19.79 18.17 13.47
CA ALA A 96 -19.65 17.21 14.56
C ALA A 96 -19.67 15.76 14.05
N ARG A 97 -20.62 15.42 13.18
CA ARG A 97 -20.70 14.07 12.59
C ARG A 97 -19.46 13.73 11.77
N SER A 98 -19.04 14.60 10.87
CA SER A 98 -17.86 14.34 10.03
C SER A 98 -16.56 14.24 10.84
N ALA A 99 -16.42 15.01 11.92
CA ALA A 99 -15.26 14.92 12.81
C ALA A 99 -15.25 13.62 13.65
N ALA A 100 -16.41 13.08 14.00
CA ALA A 100 -16.54 11.85 14.78
C ALA A 100 -16.20 10.60 13.95
N GLU A 101 -16.46 10.62 12.64
CA GLU A 101 -16.14 9.53 11.72
C GLU A 101 -14.64 9.42 11.38
N ILE A 102 -13.83 10.36 11.85
CA ILE A 102 -12.38 10.35 11.62
C ILE A 102 -11.69 9.36 12.56
N GLU A 103 -11.33 8.21 11.99
CA GLU A 103 -10.37 7.27 12.57
C GLU A 103 -8.93 7.60 12.19
N LEU A 104 -7.97 7.30 13.07
CA LEU A 104 -6.55 7.55 12.84
C LEU A 104 -5.94 6.39 12.03
N PRO A 105 -5.41 6.64 10.82
CA PRO A 105 -4.81 5.59 9.98
C PRO A 105 -3.42 5.17 10.48
N ALA A 106 -2.90 4.03 9.97
CA ALA A 106 -1.57 3.56 10.31
C ALA A 106 -0.46 4.41 9.67
N ASP A 107 -0.68 4.91 8.46
CA ASP A 107 0.25 5.82 7.77
C ASP A 107 0.49 7.08 8.61
N PRO A 108 1.74 7.35 9.06
CA PRO A 108 2.06 8.51 9.87
C PRO A 108 1.72 9.85 9.20
N ALA A 109 1.90 9.95 7.88
CA ALA A 109 1.68 11.19 7.15
C ALA A 109 0.18 11.51 7.09
N LEU A 110 -0.65 10.55 6.64
CA LEU A 110 -2.10 10.69 6.64
C LEU A 110 -2.64 10.91 8.05
N ARG A 111 -2.09 10.23 9.07
CA ARG A 111 -2.48 10.41 10.47
C ARG A 111 -2.27 11.85 10.94
N ALA A 112 -1.14 12.46 10.62
CA ALA A 112 -0.87 13.84 10.99
C ALA A 112 -1.87 14.81 10.36
N ILE A 113 -2.16 14.64 9.06
CA ILE A 113 -3.11 15.48 8.32
C ILE A 113 -4.52 15.34 8.89
N VAL A 114 -5.01 14.11 8.99
CA VAL A 114 -6.36 13.80 9.47
C VAL A 114 -6.53 14.19 10.94
N GLY A 115 -5.48 14.02 11.76
CA GLY A 115 -5.44 14.51 13.14
C GLY A 115 -5.56 16.03 13.25
N ALA A 116 -4.86 16.78 12.38
CA ALA A 116 -4.96 18.24 12.34
C ALA A 116 -6.36 18.71 11.92
N ILE A 117 -6.97 18.06 10.93
CA ILE A 117 -8.36 18.33 10.52
C ILE A 117 -9.32 18.11 11.68
N ARG A 118 -9.21 16.96 12.37
CA ARG A 118 -10.04 16.63 13.53
C ARG A 118 -9.85 17.64 14.68
N LEU A 119 -8.62 18.06 14.96
CA LEU A 119 -8.34 19.08 15.95
C LEU A 119 -9.02 20.41 15.59
N ARG A 120 -8.90 20.86 14.34
CA ARG A 120 -9.52 22.08 13.86
C ARG A 120 -11.05 22.04 14.00
N ALA A 121 -11.67 20.91 13.63
CA ALA A 121 -13.11 20.71 13.80
C ALA A 121 -13.53 20.80 15.27
N ARG A 122 -12.79 20.17 16.19
CA ARG A 122 -13.07 20.25 17.64
C ARG A 122 -12.94 21.69 18.15
N VAL A 123 -11.90 22.41 17.76
CA VAL A 123 -11.73 23.82 18.15
C VAL A 123 -12.91 24.66 17.67
N GLU A 124 -13.34 24.49 16.42
CA GLU A 124 -14.49 25.24 15.92
C GLU A 124 -15.79 24.86 16.63
N LEU A 125 -16.03 23.58 16.94
CA LEU A 125 -17.19 23.17 17.74
C LEU A 125 -17.16 23.80 19.15
N ALA A 126 -16.00 23.85 19.82
CA ALA A 126 -15.84 24.53 21.10
C ALA A 126 -16.13 26.02 21.00
N ARG A 127 -15.62 26.70 19.97
CA ARG A 127 -15.87 28.13 19.74
C ARG A 127 -17.35 28.45 19.60
N HIS A 128 -18.16 27.49 19.16
CA HIS A 128 -19.61 27.62 19.03
C HIS A 128 -20.40 26.92 20.16
N GLY A 129 -19.74 26.50 21.25
CA GLY A 129 -20.40 25.92 22.43
C GLY A 129 -20.92 24.49 22.26
N ARG A 130 -20.35 23.70 21.35
CA ARG A 130 -20.79 22.34 20.98
C ARG A 130 -19.80 21.23 21.40
N LEU A 131 -19.15 21.35 22.56
CA LEU A 131 -18.17 20.36 23.08
C LEU A 131 -18.47 19.92 24.51
#